data_AF-A0A3B0PBY1-F1
#
_entry.id   AF-A0A3B0PBY1-F1
#
_cell.length_a   1.000
_cell.length_b   1.000
_cell.length_c   1.000
_cell.angle_alpha   90.00
_cell.angle_beta   90.00
_cell.angle_gamma   90.00
#
_symmetry.space_group_name_H-M   'P 1'
#
loop_
_entity.id
_entity.type
_entity.pdbx_description
1 polymer ?
#
loop_
_entity_poly.entity_id
_entity_poly.type
_entity_poly.pdbx_seq_one_letter_code
_entity_poly.pdbx_strand_id
1 'polypeptide(L)'
;MQFYKPLGFSLLIIITFVFSLLMGIQQSKVDKIAEDFAKNGTFIPKVTPGEETQNYLVAIVFRLSFFSAFYLVIIAGMQYVQIMTGILQPSIAFGGTSLMILVSVSIETISQLKARNKSKKLFKAKSQTKKLILNRNNSKNKKDSYKGLLW
;
A
#
# COMPACT_ATOMS: atom_id res chain seq x y z
N MET A 1 25.02 31.17 -4.92
CA MET A 1 25.47 29.80 -5.26
C MET A 1 24.54 29.23 -6.32
N GLN A 2 25.07 28.96 -7.51
CA GLN A 2 24.35 28.88 -8.78
C GLN A 2 23.73 27.49 -9.05
N PHE A 3 22.62 27.18 -8.37
CA PHE A 3 21.78 26.00 -8.69
C PHE A 3 21.05 26.10 -10.04
N TYR A 4 21.23 27.20 -10.80
CA TYR A 4 20.60 27.48 -12.10
C TYR A 4 21.40 26.98 -13.31
N LYS A 5 22.58 26.38 -13.10
CA LYS A 5 23.36 25.80 -14.20
C LYS A 5 22.77 24.44 -14.61
N PRO A 6 22.77 24.10 -15.91
CA PRO A 6 22.30 22.79 -16.40
C PRO A 6 23.05 21.60 -15.74
N LEU A 7 24.25 21.86 -15.23
CA LEU A 7 25.04 20.91 -14.46
C LEU A 7 24.35 20.47 -13.14
N GLY A 8 23.71 21.40 -12.42
CA GLY A 8 23.00 21.11 -11.18
C GLY A 8 21.72 20.29 -11.41
N PHE A 9 21.02 20.58 -12.50
CA PHE A 9 19.84 19.84 -12.93
C PHE A 9 20.16 18.37 -13.29
N SER A 10 21.22 18.16 -14.08
CA SER A 10 21.67 16.81 -14.45
C SER A 10 22.10 16.00 -13.23
N LEU A 11 22.83 16.61 -12.28
CA LEU A 11 23.22 15.98 -11.03
C LEU A 11 22.00 15.58 -10.18
N LEU A 12 20.98 16.46 -10.10
CA LEU A 12 19.75 16.21 -9.36
C LEU A 12 18.97 15.01 -9.93
N ILE A 13 18.84 14.92 -11.26
CA ILE A 13 18.18 13.79 -11.91
C ILE A 13 18.90 12.47 -11.62
N ILE A 14 20.23 12.46 -11.76
CA ILE A 14 21.03 11.26 -11.55
C ILE A 14 20.92 10.79 -10.10
N ILE A 15 21.05 11.71 -9.13
CA ILE A 15 20.98 11.33 -7.72
C ILE A 15 19.56 10.91 -7.32
N THR A 16 18.52 11.57 -7.82
CA THR A 16 17.12 11.17 -7.58
C THR A 16 16.82 9.80 -8.17
N PHE A 17 17.31 9.52 -9.38
CA PHE A 17 17.09 8.23 -10.04
C PHE A 17 17.75 7.08 -9.27
N VAL A 18 19.03 7.21 -8.94
CA VAL A 18 19.78 6.19 -8.17
C VAL A 18 19.17 6.00 -6.78
N PHE A 19 18.85 7.10 -6.10
CA PHE A 19 18.25 7.04 -4.77
C PHE A 19 16.88 6.37 -4.78
N SER A 20 16.02 6.67 -5.77
CA SER A 20 14.70 6.05 -5.90
C SER A 20 14.79 4.54 -6.14
N LEU A 21 15.74 4.07 -6.94
CA LEU A 21 15.94 2.65 -7.19
C LEU A 21 16.36 1.89 -5.93
N LEU A 22 17.34 2.44 -5.19
CA LEU A 22 17.80 1.84 -3.93
C LEU A 22 16.69 1.78 -2.89
N MET A 23 15.93 2.87 -2.74
CA MET A 23 14.80 2.92 -1.81
C MET A 23 13.68 1.95 -2.19
N GLY A 24 13.35 1.81 -3.48
CA GLY A 24 12.30 0.89 -3.93
C GLY A 24 12.60 -0.57 -3.55
N ILE A 25 13.84 -1.01 -3.76
CA ILE A 25 14.27 -2.36 -3.40
C ILE A 25 14.27 -2.54 -1.88
N GLN A 26 14.84 -1.60 -1.12
CA GLN A 26 14.94 -1.69 0.33
C GLN A 26 13.56 -1.67 1.04
N GLN A 27 12.62 -0.86 0.55
CA GLN A 27 11.28 -0.75 1.13
C GLN A 27 10.43 -2.00 0.86
N SER A 28 10.64 -2.65 -0.28
CA SER A 28 9.88 -3.84 -0.65
C SER A 28 10.16 -5.07 0.23
N LYS A 29 11.31 -5.14 0.92
CA LYS A 29 11.69 -6.23 1.85
C LYS A 29 11.33 -7.62 1.31
N VAL A 30 11.69 -7.89 0.05
CA VAL A 30 11.30 -9.09 -0.69
C VAL A 30 11.57 -10.39 0.10
N ASP A 31 12.71 -10.46 0.78
CA ASP A 31 13.13 -11.63 1.55
C ASP A 31 12.13 -11.97 2.66
N LYS A 32 11.61 -10.96 3.35
CA LYS A 32 10.61 -11.15 4.41
C LYS A 32 9.27 -11.56 3.83
N ILE A 33 8.88 -11.01 2.69
CA ILE A 33 7.64 -11.38 2.02
C ILE A 33 7.68 -12.83 1.55
N ALA A 34 8.82 -13.28 1.00
CA ALA A 34 9.02 -14.66 0.58
C ALA A 34 8.98 -15.63 1.78
N GLU A 35 9.60 -15.25 2.90
CA GLU A 35 9.57 -16.02 4.14
C GLU A 35 8.15 -16.09 4.75
N ASP A 36 7.42 -14.97 4.75
CA ASP A 36 6.03 -14.91 5.20
C ASP A 36 5.12 -15.77 4.30
N PHE A 37 5.38 -15.82 2.99
CA PHE A 37 4.64 -16.67 2.06
C PHE A 37 4.87 -18.16 2.36
N ALA A 38 6.13 -18.55 2.60
CA ALA A 38 6.47 -19.91 3.01
C ALA A 38 5.81 -20.30 4.36
N LYS A 39 5.85 -19.41 5.36
CA LYS A 39 5.24 -19.64 6.69
C LYS A 39 3.72 -19.68 6.66
N ASN A 40 3.08 -18.84 5.85
CA ASN A 40 1.61 -18.76 5.75
C ASN A 40 1.03 -19.76 4.73
N GLY A 41 1.84 -20.67 4.18
CA GLY A 41 1.39 -21.68 3.19
C GLY A 41 0.84 -21.07 1.89
N THR A 42 1.18 -19.81 1.60
CA THR A 42 0.72 -19.07 0.42
C THR A 42 1.85 -19.08 -0.60
N PHE A 43 1.61 -19.61 -1.81
CA PHE A 43 2.63 -19.73 -2.85
C PHE A 43 2.16 -19.16 -4.17
N ILE A 44 3.11 -18.63 -4.94
CA ILE A 44 2.85 -18.14 -6.30
C ILE A 44 2.84 -19.37 -7.22
N PRO A 45 1.73 -19.67 -7.92
CA PRO A 45 1.70 -20.79 -8.86
C PRO A 45 2.80 -20.59 -9.91
N LYS A 46 3.54 -21.65 -10.24
CA LYS A 46 4.70 -21.73 -11.16
C LYS A 46 6.09 -21.52 -10.53
N VAL A 47 6.21 -21.11 -9.25
CA VAL A 47 7.51 -20.92 -8.58
C VAL A 47 7.56 -21.72 -7.27
N THR A 48 8.66 -22.42 -7.00
CA THR A 48 8.83 -23.19 -5.76
C THR A 48 9.05 -22.25 -4.56
N PRO A 49 8.46 -22.56 -3.39
CA PRO A 49 8.64 -21.75 -2.19
C PRO A 49 10.12 -21.71 -1.76
N GLY A 50 10.61 -20.54 -1.32
CA GLY A 50 12.00 -20.34 -0.87
C GLY A 50 12.75 -19.35 -1.76
N GLU A 51 14.03 -19.63 -2.04
CA GLU A 51 14.93 -18.74 -2.79
C GLU A 51 14.42 -18.42 -4.21
N GLU A 52 13.81 -19.39 -4.89
CA GLU A 52 13.23 -19.17 -6.22
C GLU A 52 12.10 -18.13 -6.20
N THR A 53 11.29 -18.12 -5.13
CA THR A 53 10.22 -17.11 -4.95
C THR A 53 10.81 -15.72 -4.67
N GLN A 54 11.86 -15.65 -3.87
CA GLN A 54 12.59 -14.41 -3.58
C GLN A 54 13.18 -13.81 -4.86
N ASN A 55 13.91 -14.60 -5.64
CA ASN A 55 14.52 -14.16 -6.90
C ASN A 55 13.48 -13.64 -7.89
N TYR A 56 12.33 -14.32 -7.99
CA TYR A 56 11.22 -13.89 -8.84
C TYR A 56 10.63 -12.53 -8.40
N LEU A 57 10.39 -12.36 -7.11
CA LEU A 57 9.89 -11.10 -6.54
C LEU A 57 10.89 -9.95 -6.73
N VAL A 58 12.20 -10.20 -6.53
CA VAL A 58 13.26 -9.20 -6.76
C VAL A 58 13.25 -8.72 -8.21
N ALA A 59 13.13 -9.63 -9.18
CA ALA A 59 13.09 -9.27 -10.60
C ALA A 59 11.88 -8.38 -10.94
N ILE A 60 10.72 -8.66 -10.35
CA ILE A 60 9.51 -7.84 -10.53
C ILE A 60 9.68 -6.46 -9.89
N VAL A 61 10.13 -6.42 -8.63
CA VAL A 61 10.36 -5.17 -7.90
C VAL A 61 11.36 -4.29 -8.63
N PHE A 62 12.42 -4.88 -9.19
CA PHE A 62 13.41 -4.14 -9.96
C PHE A 62 12.79 -3.48 -11.21
N ARG A 63 11.98 -4.23 -11.97
CA ARG A 63 11.28 -3.70 -13.15
C ARG A 63 10.27 -2.60 -12.78
N LEU A 64 9.56 -2.76 -11.68
CA LEU A 64 8.62 -1.75 -11.19
C LEU A 64 9.35 -0.49 -10.69
N SER A 65 10.45 -0.68 -9.96
CA SER A 65 11.27 0.40 -9.41
C SER A 65 11.92 1.24 -10.51
N PHE A 66 12.28 0.62 -11.63
CA PHE A 66 12.78 1.33 -12.81
C PHE A 66 11.73 2.30 -13.39
N PHE A 67 10.48 1.85 -13.48
CA PHE A 67 9.38 2.69 -13.95
C PHE A 67 9.06 3.84 -12.97
N SER A 68 9.09 3.57 -11.65
CA SER A 68 8.84 4.61 -10.64
C SER A 68 9.96 5.66 -10.60
N ALA A 69 11.21 5.24 -10.73
CA ALA A 69 12.35 6.16 -10.74
C ALA A 69 12.27 7.11 -11.95
N PHE A 70 11.87 6.58 -13.11
CA PHE A 70 11.63 7.40 -14.30
C PHE A 70 10.49 8.41 -14.09
N TYR A 71 9.39 7.99 -13.48
CA TYR A 71 8.26 8.87 -13.16
C TYR A 71 8.64 10.01 -12.21
N LEU A 72 9.41 9.72 -11.15
CA LEU A 72 9.87 10.73 -10.20
C LEU A 72 10.82 11.74 -10.84
N VAL A 73 11.70 11.29 -11.73
CA VAL A 73 12.59 12.18 -12.49
C VAL A 73 11.80 13.17 -13.34
N ILE A 74 10.71 12.73 -13.99
CA ILE A 74 9.86 13.61 -14.80
C ILE A 74 9.21 14.71 -13.95
N ILE A 75 8.63 14.36 -12.80
CA ILE A 75 7.94 15.32 -11.94
C ILE A 75 8.92 16.29 -11.28
N ALA A 76 10.04 15.77 -10.76
CA ALA A 76 11.10 16.61 -10.21
C ALA A 76 11.68 17.56 -11.27
N GLY A 77 11.85 17.05 -12.49
CA GLY A 77 12.30 17.84 -13.63
C GLY A 77 11.32 18.97 -13.99
N MET A 78 10.03 18.64 -14.04
CA MET A 78 8.96 19.61 -14.32
C MET A 78 8.89 20.72 -13.26
N GLN A 79 8.98 20.37 -11.97
CA GLN A 79 9.01 21.34 -10.86
C GLN A 79 10.20 22.31 -11.00
N TYR A 80 11.38 21.78 -11.35
CA TYR A 80 12.58 22.60 -11.51
C TYR A 80 12.49 23.58 -12.69
N VAL A 81 11.97 23.13 -13.84
CA VAL A 81 11.77 23.99 -15.02
C VAL A 81 10.78 25.12 -14.72
N GLN A 82 9.68 24.84 -14.01
CA GLN A 82 8.69 25.86 -13.64
C GLN A 82 9.31 26.98 -12.78
N ILE A 83 10.17 26.62 -11.81
CA ILE A 83 10.87 27.57 -10.96
C ILE A 83 11.85 28.43 -11.79
N MET A 84 12.56 27.84 -12.75
CA MET A 84 13.48 28.58 -13.63
C MET A 84 12.78 29.56 -14.57
N THR A 85 11.60 29.21 -15.09
CA THR A 85 10.86 30.05 -16.06
C THR A 85 10.17 31.27 -15.42
N GLY A 86 10.15 31.40 -14.09
CA GLY A 86 9.67 32.59 -13.38
C GLY A 86 8.16 32.85 -13.48
N ILE A 87 7.38 31.91 -14.03
CA ILE A 87 5.94 32.04 -14.28
C ILE A 87 5.13 32.00 -12.96
N LEU A 88 5.71 31.42 -11.90
CA LEU A 88 5.09 31.28 -10.58
C LEU A 88 6.07 31.73 -9.49
N GLN A 89 5.59 32.54 -8.54
CA GLN A 89 6.36 32.90 -7.34
C GLN A 89 6.73 31.62 -6.57
N PRO A 90 7.93 31.50 -5.98
CA PRO A 90 8.34 30.32 -5.21
C PRO A 90 7.38 29.95 -4.08
N SER A 91 6.64 30.93 -3.58
CA SER A 91 5.59 30.81 -2.55
C SER A 91 4.35 30.04 -3.03
N ILE A 92 4.01 30.11 -4.32
CA ILE A 92 2.80 29.53 -4.92
C ILE A 92 3.12 28.24 -5.69
N ALA A 93 4.32 27.68 -5.51
CA ALA A 93 4.75 26.44 -6.15
C ALA A 93 4.04 25.18 -5.58
N PHE A 94 2.70 25.22 -5.54
CA PHE A 94 1.78 24.17 -5.11
C PHE A 94 1.78 22.92 -6.03
N GLY A 95 2.59 22.90 -7.10
CA GLY A 95 2.44 21.95 -8.20
C GLY A 95 3.13 20.59 -8.05
N GLY A 96 4.34 20.53 -7.49
CA GLY A 96 5.14 19.29 -7.45
C GLY A 96 4.86 18.44 -6.21
N THR A 97 5.65 18.66 -5.17
CA THR A 97 5.65 17.82 -3.95
C THR A 97 4.37 17.96 -3.13
N SER A 98 3.83 19.18 -3.01
CA SER A 98 2.57 19.42 -2.29
C SER A 98 1.38 18.72 -2.95
N LEU A 99 1.30 18.73 -4.28
CA LEU A 99 0.23 18.04 -5.02
C LEU A 99 0.38 16.51 -4.90
N MET A 100 1.60 15.99 -5.00
CA MET A 100 1.90 14.57 -4.76
C MET A 100 1.44 14.11 -3.38
N ILE A 101 1.81 14.85 -2.33
CA ILE A 101 1.43 14.55 -0.96
C ILE A 101 -0.09 14.66 -0.79
N LEU A 102 -0.72 15.68 -1.37
CA LEU A 102 -2.17 15.88 -1.28
C LEU A 102 -2.94 14.67 -1.84
N VAL A 103 -2.57 14.20 -3.04
CA VAL A 103 -3.24 13.05 -3.67
C VAL A 103 -2.95 11.77 -2.89
N SER A 104 -1.71 11.56 -2.45
CA SER A 104 -1.32 10.40 -1.64
C SER A 104 -2.15 10.31 -0.35
N VAL A 105 -2.21 11.40 0.41
CA VAL A 105 -2.99 11.48 1.67
C VAL A 105 -4.49 11.35 1.40
N SER A 106 -4.99 11.88 0.28
CA SER A 106 -6.41 11.76 -0.10
C SER A 106 -6.81 10.30 -0.33
N ILE A 107 -6.00 9.53 -1.08
CA ILE A 107 -6.25 8.11 -1.33
C ILE A 107 -6.17 7.30 -0.04
N GLU A 108 -5.18 7.61 0.79
CA GLU A 108 -5.01 6.96 2.09
C GLU A 108 -6.20 7.23 3.01
N THR A 109 -6.67 8.47 3.08
CA THR A 109 -7.85 8.85 3.86
C THR A 109 -9.09 8.10 3.40
N ILE A 110 -9.34 8.00 2.09
CA ILE A 110 -10.48 7.25 1.53
C ILE A 110 -10.40 5.76 1.92
N SER A 111 -9.20 5.16 1.82
CA SER A 111 -8.98 3.77 2.17
C SER A 111 -9.20 3.50 3.66
N GLN A 112 -8.67 4.37 4.53
CA GLN A 112 -8.88 4.30 5.98
C GLN A 112 -10.36 4.47 6.35
N LEU A 113 -11.07 5.40 5.73
CA LEU A 113 -12.51 5.58 5.94
C LEU A 113 -13.31 4.34 5.51
N LYS A 114 -12.99 3.76 4.35
CA LYS A 114 -13.62 2.54 3.85
C LYS A 114 -13.38 1.36 4.79
N ALA A 115 -12.16 1.18 5.28
CA ALA A 115 -11.81 0.13 6.23
C ALA A 115 -12.60 0.25 7.55
N ARG A 116 -12.67 1.46 8.12
CA ARG A 116 -13.45 1.75 9.34
C ARG A 116 -14.94 1.47 9.14
N ASN A 117 -15.50 1.85 7.99
CA ASN A 117 -16.91 1.59 7.68
C ASN A 117 -17.20 0.09 7.47
N LYS A 118 -16.30 -0.65 6.80
CA LYS A 118 -16.41 -2.11 6.66
C LYS A 118 -16.38 -2.80 8.03
N SER A 119 -15.45 -2.39 8.89
CA SER A 119 -15.33 -2.90 10.27
C SER A 119 -16.61 -2.64 11.08
N LYS A 120 -17.18 -1.43 11.03
CA LYS A 120 -18.45 -1.10 11.68
C LYS A 120 -19.63 -1.96 11.19
N LYS A 121 -19.73 -2.20 9.87
CA LYS A 121 -20.76 -3.09 9.30
C LYS A 121 -20.58 -4.52 9.80
N LEU A 122 -19.35 -5.03 9.84
CA LEU A 122 -19.03 -6.36 10.37
C LEU A 122 -19.40 -6.48 11.86
N PHE A 123 -19.10 -5.48 12.69
CA PHE A 123 -19.49 -5.48 14.11
C PHE A 123 -21.02 -5.51 14.29
N LYS A 124 -21.76 -4.75 13.47
CA LYS A 124 -23.24 -4.74 13.50
C LYS A 124 -23.84 -6.08 13.05
N ALA A 125 -23.27 -6.71 12.02
CA ALA A 125 -23.70 -8.04 11.57
C ALA A 125 -23.36 -9.15 12.58
N LYS A 126 -22.19 -9.05 13.24
CA LYS A 126 -21.74 -10.02 14.25
C LYS A 126 -22.62 -9.99 15.51
N SER A 127 -23.08 -8.81 15.94
CA SER A 127 -23.96 -8.68 17.11
C SER A 127 -25.34 -9.31 16.89
N GLN A 128 -25.88 -9.24 15.66
CA GLN A 128 -27.12 -9.94 15.29
C GLN A 128 -26.95 -11.46 15.28
N THR A 129 -25.87 -11.95 14.66
CA THR A 129 -25.58 -13.39 14.60
C THR A 129 -25.42 -14.00 15.99
N LYS A 130 -24.76 -13.31 16.91
CA LYS A 130 -24.62 -13.78 18.30
C LYS A 130 -25.97 -13.93 19.01
N LYS A 131 -26.90 -12.98 18.82
CA LYS A 131 -28.26 -13.06 19.37
C LYS A 131 -29.06 -14.21 18.78
N LEU A 132 -28.90 -14.47 17.48
CA LEU A 132 -29.56 -15.59 16.80
C LEU A 132 -29.05 -16.95 17.31
N ILE A 133 -27.74 -17.11 17.51
CA ILE A 133 -27.15 -18.34 18.06
C ILE A 133 -27.63 -18.56 19.50
N LEU A 134 -27.66 -17.52 20.33
CA LEU A 134 -28.15 -17.59 21.71
C LEU A 134 -29.64 -17.98 21.76
N ASN A 135 -30.49 -17.36 20.94
CA ASN A 135 -31.90 -17.70 20.88
C ASN A 135 -32.13 -19.13 20.36
N ARG A 136 -31.35 -19.57 19.36
CA ARG A 136 -31.40 -20.92 18.81
C ARG A 136 -31.00 -21.98 19.85
N ASN A 137 -29.95 -21.72 20.64
CA ASN A 137 -29.53 -22.63 21.72
C ASN A 137 -30.59 -22.72 22.83
N ASN A 138 -31.20 -21.60 23.24
CA ASN A 138 -32.29 -21.62 24.22
C ASN A 138 -33.52 -22.40 23.70
N SER A 139 -33.90 -22.23 22.43
CA SER A 139 -35.01 -22.98 21.83
C SER A 139 -34.73 -24.49 21.76
N LYS A 140 -33.49 -24.89 21.45
CA LYS A 140 -33.08 -26.29 21.41
C LYS A 140 -33.13 -26.94 22.79
N ASN A 141 -32.55 -26.28 23.81
CA ASN A 141 -32.59 -26.75 25.19
C ASN A 141 -34.03 -26.93 25.71
N LYS A 142 -34.92 -25.99 25.38
CA LYS A 142 -36.35 -26.08 25.73
C LYS A 142 -37.03 -27.30 25.09
N LYS A 143 -36.71 -27.61 23.83
CA LYS A 143 -37.26 -28.77 23.10
C LYS A 143 -36.76 -30.11 23.66
N ASP A 144 -35.50 -30.17 24.08
CA ASP A 144 -34.91 -31.36 24.69
C ASP A 144 -35.49 -31.61 26.10
N SER A 145 -35.80 -30.54 26.85
CA SER A 145 -36.50 -30.62 28.14
C SER A 145 -37.91 -31.22 28.02
N TYR A 146 -38.69 -30.82 27.01
CA TYR A 146 -40.01 -31.42 26.77
C TYR A 146 -39.94 -32.89 26.34
N LYS A 147 -38.88 -33.30 25.65
CA LYS A 147 -38.69 -34.72 25.29
C LYS A 147 -38.42 -35.62 26.49
N GLY A 148 -37.79 -35.12 27.55
CA GLY A 148 -37.56 -35.88 28.78
C GLY A 148 -38.80 -36.03 29.67
N LEU A 149 -39.84 -35.23 29.44
CA LEU A 149 -41.10 -35.25 30.19
C LEU A 149 -42.16 -36.17 29.57
N LEU A 150 -41.88 -36.78 28.42
CA LEU A 150 -42.81 -37.60 27.63
C LEU A 150 -42.55 -39.12 27.76
N TRP A 151 -41.71 -39.53 28.71
CA TRP A 151 -41.42 -40.94 29.05
C TRP A 151 -41.69 -41.19 30.52
#